data_AF-A0A955HLJ0-F1
#
_entry.id   AF-A0A955HLJ0-F1
#
_cell.length_a   1.000
_cell.length_b   1.000
_cell.length_c   1.000
_cell.angle_alpha   90.00
_cell.angle_beta   90.00
_cell.angle_gamma   90.00
#
_symmetry.space_group_name_H-M   'P 1'
#
loop_
_entity.id
_entity.type
_entity.pdbx_description
1 polymer ?
#
loop_
_entity_poly.entity_id
_entity_poly.type
_entity_poly.pdbx_seq_one_letter_code
_entity_poly.pdbx_strand_id
1 'polypeptide(L)'
;MQLSVSFRFGVLASFVAIALLPVIATAQTPAECNFGRTLDVGVDGEDVRCLQEFLNARGVTIASEGPGSPGNETTRYGSLTEAAVLRWQQAQNIAGANGVFGPQSQAAYLLDRVNALESQMAAVAPVTTVAPTPQVAGAATSANDEAALVAQFLKALTAIEAGDDEVEYRILNDQTYDNHLRALNKAKRSFFAAATAYFSGSVSQVPALLTTVLDNAGVAADDTSESSSKSSTKTTSSKTTNSTSGADESEAWDAVDGTWDKYDDVKSVVSDAEDDGVDTDEAYSLLKKASKTLQAAEDAIDDENYDEAIALADEAAGILNDAKKAAK
;
A
#
# COMPACT_ATOMS: atom_id res chain seq x y z
N MET A 1 25.10 -79.13 64.64
CA MET A 1 25.77 -77.88 65.06
C MET A 1 25.52 -76.83 63.99
N GLN A 2 25.22 -75.61 64.42
CA GLN A 2 24.70 -74.49 63.65
C GLN A 2 25.68 -73.86 62.63
N LEU A 3 25.11 -72.87 61.90
CA LEU A 3 25.66 -71.65 61.31
C LEU A 3 25.94 -71.78 59.81
N SER A 4 25.65 -70.83 58.92
CA SER A 4 24.83 -69.62 58.88
C SER A 4 24.85 -69.15 57.42
N VAL A 5 23.84 -68.37 57.05
CA VAL A 5 23.56 -67.71 55.76
C VAL A 5 24.72 -66.83 55.25
N SER A 6 24.91 -66.72 53.92
CA SER A 6 25.10 -65.42 53.24
C SER A 6 24.97 -65.51 51.70
N PHE A 7 23.94 -64.81 51.23
CA PHE A 7 23.51 -64.56 49.86
C PHE A 7 24.32 -63.40 49.25
N ARG A 8 24.84 -63.53 48.03
CA ARG A 8 25.21 -62.39 47.17
C ARG A 8 24.95 -62.69 45.70
N PHE A 9 23.81 -62.19 45.21
CA PHE A 9 23.50 -62.01 43.79
C PHE A 9 24.38 -60.88 43.22
N GLY A 10 25.21 -61.18 42.23
CA GLY A 10 25.87 -60.18 41.40
C GLY A 10 25.10 -60.00 40.10
N VAL A 11 24.21 -58.99 40.04
CA VAL A 11 23.56 -58.56 38.81
C VAL A 11 24.43 -57.46 38.20
N LEU A 12 25.10 -57.78 37.09
CA LEU A 12 25.74 -56.80 36.20
C LEU A 12 24.66 -56.23 35.28
N ALA A 13 23.98 -55.16 35.72
CA ALA A 13 23.13 -54.35 34.86
C ALA A 13 24.01 -53.37 34.08
N SER A 14 24.26 -53.68 32.81
CA SER A 14 24.88 -52.76 31.85
C SER A 14 23.84 -51.70 31.45
N PHE A 15 23.93 -50.51 32.06
CA PHE A 15 23.15 -49.35 31.65
C PHE A 15 23.83 -48.71 30.42
N VAL A 16 23.38 -49.07 29.22
CA VAL A 16 23.62 -48.26 28.02
C VAL A 16 22.69 -47.06 28.12
N ALA A 17 23.22 -45.94 28.62
CA ALA A 17 22.56 -44.65 28.56
C ALA A 17 22.55 -44.18 27.10
N ILE A 18 21.46 -44.43 26.38
CA ILE A 18 21.16 -43.74 25.12
C ILE A 18 20.86 -42.29 25.51
N ALA A 19 21.86 -41.43 25.37
CA ALA A 19 21.68 -40.00 25.47
C ALA A 19 20.76 -39.55 24.33
N LEU A 20 19.47 -39.36 24.63
CA LEU A 20 18.57 -38.56 23.81
C LEU A 20 19.09 -37.12 23.85
N LEU A 21 19.89 -36.74 22.87
CA LEU A 21 20.13 -35.33 22.59
C LEU A 21 18.80 -34.74 22.10
N PRO A 22 18.27 -33.68 22.73
CA PRO A 22 17.20 -32.92 22.11
C PRO A 22 17.77 -32.35 20.81
N VAL A 23 17.27 -32.82 19.67
CA VAL A 23 17.44 -32.10 18.41
C VAL A 23 16.68 -30.80 18.59
N ILE A 24 17.40 -29.74 18.95
CA ILE A 24 16.88 -28.39 18.88
C ILE A 24 16.75 -28.11 17.39
N ALA A 25 15.57 -28.37 16.82
CA ALA A 25 15.24 -27.89 15.50
C ALA A 25 15.33 -26.36 15.57
N THR A 26 16.40 -25.81 15.02
CA THR A 26 16.47 -24.38 14.76
C THR A 26 15.42 -24.11 13.71
N ALA A 27 14.24 -23.61 14.12
CA ALA A 27 13.31 -23.00 13.20
C ALA A 27 14.10 -21.85 12.55
N GLN A 28 14.55 -22.05 11.32
CA GLN A 28 15.13 -20.97 10.54
C GLN A 28 14.01 -19.96 10.37
N THR A 29 14.17 -18.80 10.99
CA THR A 29 13.33 -17.64 10.71
C THR A 29 13.42 -17.39 9.20
N PRO A 30 12.30 -17.43 8.46
CA PRO A 30 12.34 -17.21 7.03
C PRO A 30 13.02 -15.87 6.76
N ALA A 31 13.93 -15.87 5.79
CA ALA A 31 14.68 -14.70 5.38
C ALA A 31 13.71 -13.51 5.20
N GLU A 32 14.09 -12.35 5.71
CA GLU A 32 13.28 -11.15 5.59
C GLU A 32 13.40 -10.66 4.14
N CYS A 33 12.41 -10.99 3.32
CA CYS A 33 12.33 -10.50 1.96
C CYS A 33 11.93 -9.03 1.99
N ASN A 34 12.74 -8.19 1.35
CA ASN A 34 12.42 -6.80 1.08
C ASN A 34 11.98 -6.67 -0.38
N PHE A 35 10.74 -6.24 -0.60
CA PHE A 35 10.17 -6.04 -1.92
C PHE A 35 10.00 -4.54 -2.16
N GLY A 36 10.82 -3.99 -3.06
CA GLY A 36 10.79 -2.57 -3.43
C GLY A 36 10.21 -2.29 -4.81
N ARG A 37 9.73 -3.32 -5.53
CA ARG A 37 9.19 -3.22 -6.88
C ARG A 37 8.20 -4.35 -7.17
N THR A 38 7.34 -4.15 -8.15
CA THR A 38 6.48 -5.20 -8.70
C THR A 38 7.32 -6.32 -9.33
N LEU A 39 6.94 -7.58 -9.08
CA LEU A 39 7.57 -8.76 -9.69
C LEU A 39 6.55 -9.49 -10.56
N ASP A 40 6.85 -9.61 -11.84
CA ASP A 40 6.03 -10.26 -12.85
C ASP A 40 6.90 -11.07 -13.84
N VAL A 41 6.26 -11.71 -14.81
CA VAL A 41 6.95 -12.61 -15.75
C VAL A 41 8.06 -11.88 -16.51
N GLY A 42 9.27 -12.41 -16.40
CA GLY A 42 10.46 -11.83 -17.04
C GLY A 42 11.33 -11.00 -16.11
N VAL A 43 10.85 -10.65 -14.90
CA VAL A 43 11.69 -10.03 -13.88
C VAL A 43 12.70 -11.04 -13.34
N ASP A 44 13.96 -10.60 -13.25
CA ASP A 44 15.04 -11.32 -12.60
C ASP A 44 15.56 -10.53 -11.37
N GLY A 45 15.92 -11.23 -10.30
CA GLY A 45 16.51 -10.62 -9.11
C GLY A 45 16.51 -11.50 -7.87
N GLU A 46 17.14 -10.99 -6.81
CA GLU A 46 17.19 -11.64 -5.50
C GLU A 46 15.84 -11.62 -4.79
N ASP A 47 15.09 -10.54 -5.00
CA ASP A 47 13.70 -10.38 -4.58
C ASP A 47 12.81 -11.51 -5.13
N VAL A 48 13.01 -11.90 -6.39
CA VAL A 48 12.31 -13.05 -6.98
C VAL A 48 12.66 -14.35 -6.28
N ARG A 49 13.95 -14.61 -6.00
CA ARG A 49 14.34 -15.81 -5.27
C ARG A 49 13.73 -15.84 -3.88
N CYS A 50 13.75 -14.72 -3.18
CA CYS A 50 13.17 -14.60 -1.85
C CYS A 50 11.65 -14.84 -1.86
N LEU A 51 10.94 -14.31 -2.87
CA LEU A 51 9.53 -14.62 -3.07
C LEU A 51 9.29 -16.13 -3.27
N GLN A 52 10.14 -16.80 -4.05
CA GLN A 52 10.02 -18.24 -4.27
C GLN A 52 10.22 -19.05 -2.99
N GLU A 53 11.20 -18.65 -2.16
CA GLU A 53 11.45 -19.27 -0.85
C GLU A 53 10.24 -19.09 0.07
N PHE A 54 9.68 -17.87 0.11
CA PHE A 54 8.47 -17.56 0.88
C PHE A 54 7.29 -18.45 0.45
N LEU A 55 7.01 -18.55 -0.86
CA LEU A 55 5.91 -19.36 -1.38
C LEU A 55 6.07 -20.84 -1.03
N ASN A 56 7.27 -21.39 -1.27
CA ASN A 56 7.58 -22.78 -0.95
C ASN A 56 7.46 -23.05 0.57
N ALA A 57 7.93 -22.12 1.42
CA ALA A 57 7.81 -22.22 2.88
C ALA A 57 6.33 -22.16 3.34
N ARG A 58 5.46 -21.46 2.61
CA ARG A 58 4.02 -21.39 2.88
C ARG A 58 3.22 -22.55 2.29
N GLY A 59 3.91 -23.55 1.72
CA GLY A 59 3.28 -24.72 1.11
C GLY A 59 2.70 -24.47 -0.27
N VAL A 60 2.99 -23.31 -0.87
CA VAL A 60 2.63 -22.98 -2.24
C VAL A 60 3.78 -23.39 -3.15
N THR A 61 3.83 -24.69 -3.46
CA THR A 61 4.93 -25.30 -4.21
C THR A 61 4.97 -24.79 -5.65
N ILE A 62 6.09 -24.18 -6.04
CA ILE A 62 6.32 -23.70 -7.42
C ILE A 62 6.64 -24.87 -8.36
N ALA A 63 7.56 -25.74 -7.93
CA ALA A 63 7.92 -26.98 -8.62
C ALA A 63 8.20 -28.09 -7.59
N SER A 64 7.86 -29.33 -7.91
CA SER A 64 8.17 -30.47 -7.03
C SER A 64 9.64 -30.85 -7.05
N GLU A 65 10.31 -30.65 -8.18
CA GLU A 65 11.74 -30.92 -8.39
C GLU A 65 12.30 -29.93 -9.41
N GLY A 66 13.61 -29.69 -9.38
CA GLY A 66 14.29 -28.80 -10.32
C GLY A 66 14.13 -27.30 -9.99
N PRO A 67 14.33 -26.41 -10.98
CA PRO A 67 14.29 -24.96 -10.77
C PRO A 67 12.97 -24.49 -10.13
N GLY A 68 13.06 -23.74 -9.04
CA GLY A 68 11.90 -23.23 -8.29
C GLY A 68 11.38 -24.18 -7.21
N SER A 69 11.86 -25.43 -7.13
CA SER A 69 11.50 -26.34 -6.03
C SER A 69 12.12 -25.92 -4.70
N PRO A 70 11.61 -26.40 -3.55
CA PRO A 70 12.18 -26.06 -2.24
C PRO A 70 13.69 -26.35 -2.16
N GLY A 71 14.49 -25.33 -1.87
CA GLY A 71 15.95 -25.40 -1.84
C GLY A 71 16.64 -25.33 -3.21
N ASN A 72 15.88 -25.14 -4.29
CA ASN A 72 16.36 -24.91 -5.66
C ASN A 72 15.70 -23.66 -6.28
N GLU A 73 15.38 -22.67 -5.46
CA GLU A 73 14.79 -21.40 -5.88
C GLU A 73 15.72 -20.65 -6.84
N THR A 74 15.13 -19.90 -7.76
CA THR A 74 15.84 -19.19 -8.81
C THR A 74 15.62 -17.69 -8.71
N THR A 75 16.49 -16.92 -9.34
CA THR A 75 16.32 -15.46 -9.44
C THR A 75 15.36 -15.06 -10.56
N ARG A 76 14.63 -15.99 -11.19
CA ARG A 76 13.84 -15.71 -12.39
C ARG A 76 12.35 -15.90 -12.16
N TYR A 77 11.56 -14.90 -12.52
CA TYR A 77 10.11 -14.95 -12.42
C TYR A 77 9.56 -15.51 -13.72
N GLY A 78 9.25 -16.81 -13.71
CA GLY A 78 8.67 -17.53 -14.85
C GLY A 78 7.20 -17.88 -14.63
N SER A 79 6.60 -18.57 -15.59
CA SER A 79 5.19 -18.98 -15.54
C SER A 79 4.83 -19.88 -14.36
N LEU A 80 5.79 -20.67 -13.85
CA LEU A 80 5.57 -21.47 -12.63
C LEU A 80 5.47 -20.59 -11.38
N THR A 81 6.30 -19.56 -11.30
CA THR A 81 6.29 -18.59 -10.19
C THR A 81 5.02 -17.75 -10.24
N GLU A 82 4.62 -17.26 -11.43
CA GLU A 82 3.35 -16.57 -11.65
C GLU A 82 2.15 -17.42 -11.20
N ALA A 83 2.09 -18.68 -11.61
CA ALA A 83 1.02 -19.59 -11.20
C ALA A 83 1.03 -19.87 -9.69
N ALA A 84 2.20 -19.89 -9.04
CA ALA A 84 2.30 -20.02 -7.59
C ALA A 84 1.82 -18.76 -6.88
N VAL A 85 2.23 -17.57 -7.33
CA VAL A 85 1.76 -16.29 -6.80
C VAL A 85 0.25 -16.17 -6.94
N LEU A 86 -0.33 -16.53 -8.10
CA LEU A 86 -1.78 -16.52 -8.31
C LEU A 86 -2.51 -17.39 -7.27
N ARG A 87 -2.03 -18.62 -7.03
CA ARG A 87 -2.63 -19.51 -6.01
C ARG A 87 -2.51 -18.93 -4.61
N TRP A 88 -1.35 -18.35 -4.28
CA TRP A 88 -1.14 -17.71 -2.99
C TRP A 88 -2.06 -16.49 -2.82
N GLN A 89 -2.19 -15.63 -3.82
CA GLN A 89 -3.08 -14.47 -3.82
C GLN A 89 -4.55 -14.88 -3.61
N GLN A 90 -5.00 -15.93 -4.31
CA GLN A 90 -6.34 -16.50 -4.13
C GLN A 90 -6.53 -17.02 -2.70
N ALA A 91 -5.53 -17.69 -2.12
CA ALA A 91 -5.59 -18.17 -0.75
C ALA A 91 -5.63 -17.02 0.28
N GLN A 92 -5.01 -15.89 -0.03
CA GLN A 92 -5.05 -14.67 0.79
C GLN A 92 -6.29 -13.80 0.55
N ASN A 93 -7.20 -14.19 -0.36
CA ASN A 93 -8.36 -13.41 -0.78
C ASN A 93 -8.00 -12.02 -1.34
N ILE A 94 -6.85 -11.92 -2.03
CA ILE A 94 -6.45 -10.70 -2.73
C ILE A 94 -7.35 -10.52 -3.96
N ALA A 95 -8.04 -9.38 -4.02
CA ALA A 95 -8.95 -9.08 -5.10
C ALA A 95 -8.17 -8.79 -6.39
N GLY A 96 -8.63 -9.33 -7.52
CA GLY A 96 -7.93 -9.20 -8.80
C GLY A 96 -6.69 -10.08 -8.94
N ALA A 97 -6.56 -11.15 -8.14
CA ALA A 97 -5.45 -12.09 -8.22
C ALA A 97 -5.12 -12.50 -9.67
N ASN A 98 -3.94 -12.10 -10.14
CA ASN A 98 -3.49 -12.18 -11.54
C ASN A 98 -2.11 -12.83 -11.68
N GLY A 99 -1.45 -13.21 -10.58
CA GLY A 99 -0.11 -13.78 -10.61
C GLY A 99 1.02 -12.76 -10.68
N VAL A 100 0.72 -11.46 -10.56
CA VAL A 100 1.71 -10.36 -10.44
C VAL A 100 1.93 -10.03 -8.97
N PHE A 101 3.18 -10.06 -8.49
CA PHE A 101 3.51 -9.72 -7.11
C PHE A 101 3.71 -8.19 -6.97
N GLY A 102 2.59 -7.47 -7.06
CA GLY A 102 2.51 -6.01 -6.91
C GLY A 102 2.25 -5.54 -5.47
N PRO A 103 1.92 -4.25 -5.28
CA PRO A 103 1.73 -3.64 -3.96
C PRO A 103 0.76 -4.39 -3.04
N GLN A 104 -0.38 -4.88 -3.55
CA GLN A 104 -1.33 -5.68 -2.76
C GLN A 104 -0.70 -6.97 -2.21
N SER A 105 0.10 -7.64 -3.03
CA SER A 105 0.80 -8.86 -2.64
C SER A 105 1.90 -8.57 -1.63
N GLN A 106 2.62 -7.45 -1.78
CA GLN A 106 3.62 -7.02 -0.81
C GLN A 106 2.99 -6.70 0.55
N ALA A 107 1.85 -6.01 0.57
CA ALA A 107 1.11 -5.72 1.79
C ALA A 107 0.61 -7.00 2.49
N ALA A 108 0.03 -7.93 1.73
CA ALA A 108 -0.41 -9.22 2.27
C ALA A 108 0.76 -10.06 2.80
N TYR A 109 1.93 -10.02 2.14
CA TYR A 109 3.16 -10.63 2.65
C TYR A 109 3.57 -10.01 4.00
N LEU A 110 3.61 -8.69 4.12
CA LEU A 110 3.95 -8.02 5.37
C LEU A 110 2.99 -8.40 6.51
N LEU A 111 1.69 -8.50 6.21
CA LEU A 111 0.70 -8.93 7.19
C LEU A 111 0.93 -10.38 7.65
N ASP A 112 1.24 -11.30 6.72
CA ASP A 112 1.61 -12.68 7.06
C ASP A 112 2.85 -12.73 7.98
N ARG A 113 3.85 -11.88 7.71
CA ARG A 113 5.06 -11.76 8.53
C ARG A 113 4.77 -11.26 9.94
N VAL A 114 3.94 -10.24 10.08
CA VAL A 114 3.52 -9.71 11.40
C VAL A 114 2.83 -10.81 12.21
N ASN A 115 1.85 -11.50 11.61
CA ASN A 115 1.13 -12.61 12.27
C ASN A 115 2.08 -13.76 12.71
N ALA A 116 3.07 -14.07 11.88
CA ALA A 116 4.06 -15.10 12.19
C ALA A 116 4.98 -14.69 13.35
N LEU A 117 5.39 -13.42 13.43
CA LEU A 117 6.20 -12.88 14.51
C LEU A 117 5.41 -12.84 15.84
N GLU A 118 4.14 -12.44 15.80
CA GLU A 118 3.26 -12.46 16.97
C GLU A 118 3.08 -13.88 17.53
N SER A 119 2.89 -14.86 16.65
CA SER A 119 2.76 -16.28 17.05
C SER A 119 4.05 -16.82 17.68
N GLN A 120 5.22 -16.37 17.22
CA GLN A 120 6.52 -16.73 17.81
C GLN A 120 6.72 -16.08 19.19
N MET A 121 6.22 -14.86 19.40
CA MET A 121 6.27 -14.19 20.70
C MET A 121 5.33 -14.84 21.74
N ALA A 122 4.16 -15.32 21.32
CA ALA A 122 3.21 -16.02 22.18
C ALA A 122 3.74 -17.36 22.74
N ALA A 123 4.68 -18.01 22.04
CA ALA A 123 5.23 -19.31 22.42
C ALA A 123 6.28 -19.26 23.56
N VAL A 124 6.61 -18.08 24.11
CA VAL A 124 7.76 -17.87 25.03
C VAL A 124 7.38 -17.60 26.52
N ALA A 125 6.11 -17.62 26.95
CA ALA A 125 5.72 -17.17 28.31
C ALA A 125 5.68 -18.28 29.41
N PRO A 126 5.93 -17.98 30.73
CA PRO A 126 5.79 -16.66 31.36
C PRO A 126 7.01 -16.18 32.17
N VAL A 127 7.39 -14.92 31.98
CA VAL A 127 8.03 -14.12 33.03
C VAL A 127 7.03 -13.07 33.48
N THR A 128 6.73 -13.03 34.78
CA THR A 128 6.04 -11.92 35.43
C THR A 128 6.88 -10.65 35.31
N THR A 129 6.69 -9.93 34.21
CA THR A 129 7.13 -8.56 34.01
C THR A 129 5.96 -7.83 33.38
N VAL A 130 5.58 -6.69 33.98
CA VAL A 130 4.59 -5.75 33.44
C VAL A 130 4.74 -5.67 31.91
N ALA A 131 3.67 -6.00 31.21
CA ALA A 131 3.63 -6.02 29.76
C ALA A 131 4.17 -4.70 29.20
N PRO A 132 5.31 -4.68 28.48
CA PRO A 132 5.49 -3.64 27.50
C PRO A 132 4.58 -4.05 26.35
N THR A 133 3.33 -3.61 26.38
CA THR A 133 2.59 -3.43 25.13
C THR A 133 3.48 -2.59 24.22
N PRO A 134 3.80 -3.05 23.00
CA PRO A 134 4.06 -2.12 21.92
C PRO A 134 2.77 -1.33 21.75
N GLN A 135 2.63 -0.27 22.54
CA GLN A 135 1.55 0.69 22.38
C GLN A 135 2.03 1.63 21.29
N VAL A 136 1.47 1.51 20.09
CA VAL A 136 1.28 2.69 19.25
C VAL A 136 0.49 3.65 20.14
N ALA A 137 1.09 4.79 20.50
CA ALA A 137 0.53 5.71 21.47
C ALA A 137 -0.88 6.18 21.04
N GLY A 138 -1.93 5.47 21.48
CA GLY A 138 -3.33 5.85 21.26
C GLY A 138 -4.29 4.74 20.80
N ALA A 139 -3.84 3.59 20.30
CA ALA A 139 -4.76 2.57 19.76
C ALA A 139 -5.13 1.51 20.81
N ALA A 140 -6.21 1.75 21.55
CA ALA A 140 -6.96 0.68 22.21
C ALA A 140 -8.11 0.24 21.30
N THR A 141 -7.78 -0.33 20.14
CA THR A 141 -8.75 -0.99 19.26
C THR A 141 -8.81 -2.48 19.61
N SER A 142 -10.02 -3.04 19.66
CA SER A 142 -10.21 -4.49 19.87
C SER A 142 -9.54 -5.25 18.73
N ALA A 143 -9.11 -6.50 18.95
CA ALA A 143 -8.55 -7.35 17.89
C ALA A 143 -9.49 -7.49 16.66
N ASN A 144 -10.80 -7.37 16.88
CA ASN A 144 -11.79 -7.36 15.80
C ASN A 144 -11.81 -6.05 15.01
N ASP A 145 -11.45 -4.92 15.63
CA ASP A 145 -11.40 -3.60 15.00
C ASP A 145 -10.13 -3.44 14.17
N GLU A 146 -9.00 -4.00 14.62
CA GLU A 146 -7.75 -4.05 13.83
C GLU A 146 -7.91 -4.90 12.56
N ALA A 147 -8.49 -6.10 12.67
CA ALA A 147 -8.74 -6.94 11.49
C ALA A 147 -9.64 -6.26 10.45
N ALA A 148 -10.64 -5.49 10.90
CA ALA A 148 -11.51 -4.72 10.02
C ALA A 148 -10.81 -3.52 9.37
N LEU A 149 -9.89 -2.85 10.07
CA LEU A 149 -9.09 -1.77 9.52
C LEU A 149 -8.09 -2.28 8.49
N VAL A 150 -7.39 -3.37 8.79
CA VAL A 150 -6.46 -4.02 7.85
C VAL A 150 -7.19 -4.43 6.58
N ALA A 151 -8.39 -5.02 6.68
CA ALA A 151 -9.21 -5.34 5.52
C ALA A 151 -9.59 -4.11 4.69
N GLN A 152 -9.84 -2.96 5.33
CA GLN A 152 -10.13 -1.70 4.63
C GLN A 152 -8.89 -1.14 3.92
N PHE A 153 -7.70 -1.21 4.53
CA PHE A 153 -6.44 -0.83 3.88
C PHE A 153 -6.17 -1.70 2.65
N LEU A 154 -6.35 -3.02 2.76
CA LEU A 154 -6.17 -3.92 1.62
C LEU A 154 -7.16 -3.59 0.49
N LYS A 155 -8.44 -3.36 0.83
CA LYS A 155 -9.45 -2.95 -0.15
C LYS A 155 -9.09 -1.62 -0.82
N ALA A 156 -8.59 -0.65 -0.06
CA ALA A 156 -8.17 0.65 -0.57
C ALA A 156 -6.98 0.53 -1.53
N LEU A 157 -6.00 -0.32 -1.18
CA LEU A 157 -4.87 -0.64 -2.03
C LEU A 157 -5.31 -1.34 -3.33
N THR A 158 -6.27 -2.26 -3.25
CA THR A 158 -6.90 -2.86 -4.44
C THR A 158 -7.52 -1.83 -5.37
N ALA A 159 -8.28 -0.89 -4.80
CA ALA A 159 -8.92 0.13 -5.60
C ALA A 159 -7.88 1.03 -6.29
N ILE A 160 -6.81 1.41 -5.58
CA ILE A 160 -5.72 2.21 -6.14
C ILE A 160 -5.06 1.48 -7.31
N GLU A 161 -4.76 0.19 -7.17
CA GLU A 161 -4.15 -0.59 -8.26
C GLU A 161 -5.07 -0.64 -9.49
N ALA A 162 -6.37 -0.85 -9.32
CA ALA A 162 -7.33 -0.81 -10.43
C ALA A 162 -7.37 0.57 -11.13
N GLY A 163 -7.22 1.66 -10.37
CA GLY A 163 -7.12 3.00 -10.95
C GLY A 163 -5.79 3.25 -11.66
N ASP A 164 -4.70 2.68 -11.17
CA ASP A 164 -3.37 2.74 -11.80
C ASP A 164 -3.38 2.00 -13.14
N ASP A 165 -3.93 0.78 -13.16
CA ASP A 165 -4.10 -0.04 -14.38
C ASP A 165 -4.90 0.68 -15.46
N GLU A 166 -5.99 1.36 -15.09
CA GLU A 166 -6.84 2.11 -16.03
C GLU A 166 -6.13 3.35 -16.58
N VAL A 167 -5.40 4.08 -15.72
CA VAL A 167 -4.58 5.22 -16.15
C VAL A 167 -3.49 4.76 -17.11
N GLU A 168 -2.78 3.67 -16.79
CA GLU A 168 -1.74 3.10 -17.66
C GLU A 168 -2.32 2.66 -19.00
N TYR A 169 -3.45 1.94 -18.99
CA TYR A 169 -4.14 1.52 -20.21
C TYR A 169 -4.49 2.71 -21.12
N ARG A 170 -5.01 3.80 -20.55
CA ARG A 170 -5.34 5.02 -21.32
C ARG A 170 -4.11 5.69 -21.90
N ILE A 171 -3.02 5.78 -21.13
CA ILE A 171 -1.75 6.33 -21.61
C ILE A 171 -1.23 5.50 -22.80
N LEU A 172 -1.21 4.18 -22.68
CA LEU A 172 -0.73 3.28 -23.74
C LEU A 172 -1.59 3.33 -25.01
N ASN A 173 -2.87 3.69 -24.88
CA ASN A 173 -3.83 3.74 -25.97
C ASN A 173 -4.14 5.16 -26.46
N ASP A 174 -3.37 6.17 -26.03
CA ASP A 174 -3.55 7.59 -26.39
C ASP A 174 -4.97 8.13 -26.09
N GLN A 175 -5.55 7.70 -24.97
CA GLN A 175 -6.85 8.14 -24.48
C GLN A 175 -6.70 9.22 -23.41
N THR A 176 -7.72 10.07 -23.25
CA THR A 176 -7.74 11.08 -22.18
C THR A 176 -7.67 10.42 -20.80
N TYR A 177 -6.66 10.77 -20.02
CA TYR A 177 -6.40 10.18 -18.70
C TYR A 177 -6.30 11.21 -17.56
N ASP A 178 -6.32 12.52 -17.84
CA ASP A 178 -6.05 13.57 -16.83
C ASP A 178 -6.94 13.45 -15.58
N ASN A 179 -8.24 13.21 -15.77
CA ASN A 179 -9.20 13.06 -14.68
C ASN A 179 -8.97 11.77 -13.88
N HIS A 180 -8.62 10.68 -14.55
CA HIS A 180 -8.29 9.40 -13.92
C HIS A 180 -7.01 9.53 -13.11
N LEU A 181 -5.97 10.15 -13.66
CA LEU A 181 -4.69 10.37 -12.98
C LEU A 181 -4.85 11.30 -11.77
N ARG A 182 -5.67 12.36 -11.86
CA ARG A 182 -5.95 13.22 -10.70
C ARG A 182 -6.67 12.45 -9.60
N ALA A 183 -7.70 11.68 -9.95
CA ALA A 183 -8.44 10.87 -9.00
C ALA A 183 -7.52 9.83 -8.35
N LEU A 184 -6.65 9.20 -9.13
CA LEU A 184 -5.66 8.24 -8.65
C LEU A 184 -4.67 8.88 -7.67
N ASN A 185 -4.16 10.07 -7.98
CA ASN A 185 -3.27 10.80 -7.10
C ASN A 185 -3.98 11.17 -5.79
N LYS A 186 -5.23 11.65 -5.84
CA LYS A 186 -6.05 11.91 -4.63
C LYS A 186 -6.25 10.64 -3.78
N ALA A 187 -6.47 9.50 -4.41
CA ALA A 187 -6.60 8.22 -3.74
C ALA A 187 -5.29 7.78 -3.06
N LYS A 188 -4.16 7.83 -3.77
CA LYS A 188 -2.83 7.53 -3.24
C LYS A 188 -2.50 8.43 -2.04
N ARG A 189 -2.74 9.74 -2.15
CA ARG A 189 -2.56 10.71 -1.04
C ARG A 189 -3.39 10.35 0.19
N SER A 190 -4.68 10.08 0.01
CA SER A 190 -5.59 9.72 1.10
C SER A 190 -5.17 8.40 1.76
N PHE A 191 -4.57 7.48 1.00
CA PHE A 191 -4.08 6.21 1.51
C PHE A 191 -2.85 6.40 2.38
N PHE A 192 -1.89 7.22 1.95
CA PHE A 192 -0.75 7.58 2.78
C PHE A 192 -1.18 8.32 4.04
N ALA A 193 -2.12 9.26 3.95
CA ALA A 193 -2.69 9.93 5.11
C ALA A 193 -3.36 8.93 6.08
N ALA A 194 -4.12 7.96 5.56
CA ALA A 194 -4.73 6.91 6.37
C ALA A 194 -3.65 6.05 7.07
N ALA A 195 -2.60 5.65 6.35
CA ALA A 195 -1.51 4.85 6.89
C ALA A 195 -0.77 5.63 7.99
N THR A 196 -0.43 6.89 7.75
CA THR A 196 0.19 7.77 8.75
C THR A 196 -0.71 7.95 9.97
N ALA A 197 -2.01 8.19 9.78
CA ALA A 197 -2.97 8.28 10.89
C ALA A 197 -3.02 6.98 11.70
N TYR A 198 -2.98 5.82 11.04
CA TYR A 198 -2.93 4.51 11.68
C TYR A 198 -1.65 4.34 12.52
N PHE A 199 -0.48 4.54 11.91
CA PHE A 199 0.81 4.35 12.59
C PHE A 199 1.13 5.41 13.66
N SER A 200 0.54 6.60 13.55
CA SER A 200 0.65 7.66 14.56
C SER A 200 -0.36 7.53 15.71
N GLY A 201 -1.27 6.56 15.66
CA GLY A 201 -2.30 6.35 16.69
C GLY A 201 -3.56 7.22 16.55
N SER A 202 -3.68 7.98 15.46
CA SER A 202 -4.86 8.79 15.10
C SER A 202 -5.96 7.95 14.43
N VAL A 203 -6.27 6.78 15.01
CA VAL A 203 -7.09 5.73 14.38
C VAL A 203 -8.52 6.18 14.06
N SER A 204 -9.05 7.20 14.74
CA SER A 204 -10.39 7.76 14.48
C SER A 204 -10.53 8.43 13.10
N GLN A 205 -9.42 8.87 12.50
CA GLN A 205 -9.41 9.50 11.17
C GLN A 205 -9.33 8.47 10.04
N VAL A 206 -8.82 7.27 10.33
CA VAL A 206 -8.52 6.23 9.33
C VAL A 206 -9.74 5.83 8.49
N PRO A 207 -10.94 5.55 9.05
CA PRO A 207 -12.08 5.13 8.24
C PRO A 207 -12.55 6.19 7.23
N ALA A 208 -12.50 7.47 7.62
CA ALA A 208 -12.89 8.57 6.73
C ALA A 208 -11.88 8.69 5.58
N LEU A 209 -10.58 8.64 5.90
CA LEU A 209 -9.51 8.68 4.90
C LEU A 209 -9.59 7.50 3.94
N LEU A 210 -9.80 6.28 4.44
CA LEU A 210 -9.96 5.08 3.60
C LEU A 210 -11.22 5.13 2.74
N THR A 211 -12.28 5.77 3.20
CA THR A 211 -13.47 6.03 2.34
C THR A 211 -13.09 6.97 1.20
N THR A 212 -12.37 8.05 1.48
CA THR A 212 -11.85 8.96 0.45
C THR A 212 -10.92 8.26 -0.54
N VAL A 213 -10.11 7.30 -0.09
CA VAL A 213 -9.31 6.47 -1.00
C VAL A 213 -10.23 5.70 -1.95
N LEU A 214 -11.20 4.98 -1.42
CA LEU A 214 -12.07 4.12 -2.22
C LEU A 214 -12.90 4.91 -3.23
N ASP A 215 -13.42 6.07 -2.84
CA ASP A 215 -14.21 6.93 -3.73
C ASP A 215 -13.36 7.45 -4.90
N ASN A 216 -12.18 8.01 -4.61
CA ASN A 216 -11.30 8.55 -5.65
C ASN A 216 -10.66 7.46 -6.52
N ALA A 217 -10.28 6.33 -5.92
CA ALA A 217 -9.75 5.20 -6.67
C ALA A 217 -10.82 4.58 -7.59
N GLY A 218 -12.08 4.58 -7.14
CA GLY A 218 -13.21 4.19 -7.98
C GLY A 218 -13.40 5.10 -9.19
N VAL A 219 -13.22 6.43 -9.02
CA VAL A 219 -13.23 7.39 -10.14
C VAL A 219 -12.05 7.17 -11.08
N ALA A 220 -10.86 6.87 -10.53
CA ALA A 220 -9.68 6.58 -11.34
C ALA A 220 -9.86 5.32 -12.20
N ALA A 221 -10.50 4.28 -11.65
CA ALA A 221 -10.74 3.01 -12.31
C ALA A 221 -11.99 2.97 -13.21
N ASP A 222 -12.74 4.07 -13.35
CA ASP A 222 -13.98 4.09 -14.12
C ASP A 222 -13.70 3.93 -15.63
N ASP A 223 -14.20 2.84 -16.22
CA ASP A 223 -14.02 2.53 -17.65
C ASP A 223 -15.04 3.26 -18.55
N THR A 224 -16.00 3.98 -17.96
CA THR A 224 -17.03 4.71 -18.70
C THR A 224 -16.54 6.10 -19.13
N SER A 225 -16.83 6.48 -20.37
CA SER A 225 -16.53 7.84 -20.86
C SER A 225 -17.34 8.86 -20.07
N GLU A 226 -16.63 9.67 -19.28
CA GLU A 226 -17.07 10.89 -18.57
C GLU A 226 -18.57 11.21 -18.65
N SER A 227 -19.30 10.85 -17.60
CA SER A 227 -20.47 11.63 -17.19
C SER A 227 -20.27 12.05 -15.74
N SER A 228 -20.04 13.36 -15.58
CA SER A 228 -19.91 14.06 -14.31
C SER A 228 -20.88 13.53 -13.23
N SER A 229 -20.35 12.82 -12.24
CA SER A 229 -21.04 12.59 -10.97
C SER A 229 -20.36 13.42 -9.90
N LYS A 230 -20.94 14.60 -9.70
CA LYS A 230 -20.64 15.56 -8.63
C LYS A 230 -20.89 14.86 -7.28
N SER A 231 -19.84 14.36 -6.62
CA SER A 231 -19.93 14.03 -5.19
C SER A 231 -19.17 15.07 -4.38
N SER A 232 -19.87 16.19 -4.16
CA SER A 232 -19.46 17.22 -3.23
C SER A 232 -19.57 16.69 -1.80
N THR A 233 -18.50 16.10 -1.26
CA THR A 233 -18.32 16.02 0.19
C THR A 233 -17.34 17.11 0.59
N LYS A 234 -17.92 18.26 0.94
CA LYS A 234 -17.26 19.37 1.62
C LYS A 234 -16.73 18.87 2.97
N THR A 235 -15.49 18.38 3.00
CA THR A 235 -14.80 18.08 4.25
C THR A 235 -14.41 19.40 4.89
N THR A 236 -15.13 19.74 5.94
CA THR A 236 -14.82 20.88 6.80
C THR A 236 -13.67 20.44 7.70
N SER A 237 -12.42 20.63 7.27
CA SER A 237 -11.26 20.40 8.13
C SER A 237 -11.07 21.61 9.06
N SER A 238 -11.16 21.30 10.35
CA SER A 238 -11.06 22.25 11.45
C SER A 238 -9.64 22.80 11.53
N LYS A 239 -9.51 24.09 11.23
CA LYS A 239 -8.32 24.92 11.45
C LYS A 239 -7.78 24.73 12.88
N THR A 240 -6.65 24.05 13.01
CA THR A 240 -5.82 24.09 14.23
C THR A 240 -4.57 24.87 13.89
N THR A 241 -4.58 26.16 14.23
CA THR A 241 -3.42 27.04 14.09
C THR A 241 -2.33 26.62 15.07
N ASN A 242 -1.16 26.20 14.58
CA ASN A 242 0.07 26.35 15.34
C ASN A 242 1.17 26.96 14.46
N SER A 243 1.59 28.15 14.88
CA SER A 243 2.54 29.04 14.22
C SER A 243 3.94 28.43 14.24
N THR A 244 4.53 28.15 13.07
CA THR A 244 5.99 28.18 12.81
C THR A 244 6.19 28.53 11.34
N SER A 245 7.17 29.38 11.05
CA SER A 245 7.27 30.19 9.83
C SER A 245 7.78 29.47 8.57
N GLY A 246 7.12 28.39 8.17
CA GLY A 246 7.22 27.78 6.84
C GLY A 246 5.85 27.18 6.52
N ALA A 247 5.43 27.21 5.26
CA ALA A 247 4.22 26.52 4.87
C ALA A 247 4.30 25.05 5.30
N ASP A 248 3.28 24.54 5.99
CA ASP A 248 3.21 23.13 6.30
C ASP A 248 2.65 22.34 5.11
N GLU A 249 2.95 21.04 5.07
CA GLU A 249 2.52 20.12 4.02
C GLU A 249 1.00 20.20 3.77
N SER A 250 0.22 20.40 4.84
CA SER A 250 -1.23 20.54 4.76
C SER A 250 -1.66 21.81 4.02
N GLU A 251 -1.01 22.94 4.29
CA GLU A 251 -1.28 24.23 3.63
C GLU A 251 -0.93 24.16 2.13
N ALA A 252 0.17 23.50 1.78
CA ALA A 252 0.55 23.29 0.38
C ALA A 252 -0.45 22.42 -0.38
N TRP A 253 -0.88 21.30 0.21
CA TRP A 253 -1.91 20.47 -0.39
C TRP A 253 -3.26 21.17 -0.51
N ASP A 254 -3.68 21.93 0.52
CA ASP A 254 -4.92 22.71 0.48
C ASP A 254 -4.91 23.75 -0.66
N ALA A 255 -3.75 24.39 -0.90
CA ALA A 255 -3.57 25.34 -2.00
C ALA A 255 -3.65 24.67 -3.38
N VAL A 256 -2.97 23.53 -3.55
CA VAL A 256 -2.98 22.76 -4.80
C VAL A 256 -4.37 22.20 -5.10
N ASP A 257 -5.02 21.55 -4.14
CA ASP A 257 -6.37 20.98 -4.31
C ASP A 257 -7.40 22.08 -4.59
N GLY A 258 -7.36 23.20 -3.86
CA GLY A 258 -8.25 24.33 -4.12
C GLY A 258 -8.06 24.95 -5.51
N THR A 259 -6.85 24.88 -6.07
CA THR A 259 -6.57 25.36 -7.43
C THR A 259 -6.99 24.37 -8.49
N TRP A 260 -6.91 23.06 -8.22
CA TRP A 260 -7.50 22.03 -9.09
C TRP A 260 -9.03 22.15 -9.17
N ASP A 261 -9.72 22.43 -8.06
CA ASP A 261 -11.17 22.69 -8.08
C ASP A 261 -11.50 23.90 -8.97
N LYS A 262 -10.68 24.95 -8.90
CA LYS A 262 -10.80 26.11 -9.78
C LYS A 262 -10.50 25.78 -11.24
N TYR A 263 -9.56 24.88 -11.51
CA TYR A 263 -9.26 24.43 -12.88
C TYR A 263 -10.49 23.80 -13.52
N ASP A 264 -11.21 22.95 -12.79
CA ASP A 264 -12.41 22.30 -13.29
C ASP A 264 -13.54 23.30 -13.55
N ASP A 265 -13.75 24.25 -12.63
CA ASP A 265 -14.71 25.33 -12.81
C ASP A 265 -14.41 26.17 -14.07
N VAL A 266 -13.13 26.48 -14.33
CA VAL A 266 -12.72 27.24 -15.51
C VAL A 266 -12.86 26.40 -16.77
N LYS A 267 -12.45 25.12 -16.76
CA LYS A 267 -12.58 24.20 -17.89
C LYS A 267 -14.04 24.08 -18.34
N SER A 268 -14.98 24.01 -17.39
CA SER A 268 -16.42 24.04 -17.69
C SER A 268 -16.83 25.34 -18.40
N VAL A 269 -16.38 26.50 -17.92
CA VAL A 269 -16.68 27.80 -18.56
C VAL A 269 -16.10 27.90 -19.98
N VAL A 270 -14.89 27.37 -20.20
CA VAL A 270 -14.27 27.36 -21.54
C VAL A 270 -15.07 26.46 -22.49
N SER A 271 -15.49 25.28 -22.02
CA SER A 271 -16.33 24.37 -22.80
C SER A 271 -17.67 25.01 -23.19
N ASP A 272 -18.35 25.66 -22.24
CA ASP A 272 -19.62 26.35 -22.51
C ASP A 272 -19.45 27.47 -23.56
N ALA A 273 -18.32 28.19 -23.52
CA ALA A 273 -18.02 29.25 -24.48
C ALA A 273 -17.76 28.71 -25.89
N GLU A 274 -17.09 27.56 -26.02
CA GLU A 274 -16.88 26.88 -27.31
C GLU A 274 -18.21 26.43 -27.92
N ASP A 275 -19.11 25.88 -27.10
CA ASP A 275 -20.47 25.49 -27.52
C ASP A 275 -21.28 26.71 -28.01
N ASP A 276 -21.05 27.88 -27.41
CA ASP A 276 -21.63 29.17 -27.83
C ASP A 276 -20.92 29.78 -29.07
N GLY A 277 -19.89 29.13 -29.59
CA GLY A 277 -19.14 29.54 -30.78
C GLY A 277 -18.09 30.64 -30.55
N VAL A 278 -17.66 30.82 -29.30
CA VAL A 278 -16.54 31.70 -28.92
C VAL A 278 -15.21 31.03 -29.33
N ASP A 279 -14.23 31.82 -29.76
CA ASP A 279 -12.87 31.33 -30.01
C ASP A 279 -12.16 31.06 -28.67
N THR A 280 -11.94 29.78 -28.37
CA THR A 280 -11.41 29.31 -27.07
C THR A 280 -9.96 28.81 -27.15
N ASP A 281 -9.28 28.98 -28.29
CA ASP A 281 -7.91 28.47 -28.50
C ASP A 281 -6.93 28.98 -27.43
N GLU A 282 -6.98 30.28 -27.14
CA GLU A 282 -6.15 30.89 -26.09
C GLU A 282 -6.51 30.36 -24.70
N ALA A 283 -7.80 30.18 -24.42
CA ALA A 283 -8.28 29.68 -23.13
C ALA A 283 -7.82 28.23 -22.87
N TYR A 284 -7.89 27.37 -23.88
CA TYR A 284 -7.38 26.00 -23.78
C TYR A 284 -5.85 25.93 -23.63
N SER A 285 -5.12 26.79 -24.33
CA SER A 285 -3.67 26.91 -24.16
C SER A 285 -3.30 27.31 -22.72
N LEU A 286 -4.05 28.26 -22.14
CA LEU A 286 -3.87 28.68 -20.76
C LEU A 286 -4.26 27.58 -19.76
N LEU A 287 -5.36 26.84 -19.99
CA LEU A 287 -5.70 25.65 -19.19
C LEU A 287 -4.55 24.64 -19.19
N LYS A 288 -4.03 24.29 -20.36
CA LYS A 288 -2.88 23.37 -20.46
C LYS A 288 -1.68 23.85 -19.67
N LYS A 289 -1.39 25.16 -19.72
CA LYS A 289 -0.30 25.77 -18.92
C LYS A 289 -0.58 25.65 -17.42
N ALA A 290 -1.80 25.97 -16.96
CA ALA A 290 -2.18 25.87 -15.56
C ALA A 290 -2.08 24.45 -15.02
N SER A 291 -2.56 23.45 -15.78
CA SER A 291 -2.44 22.02 -15.44
C SER A 291 -0.98 21.61 -15.22
N LYS A 292 -0.10 22.00 -16.16
CA LYS A 292 1.34 21.73 -16.04
C LYS A 292 1.96 22.39 -14.80
N THR A 293 1.57 23.62 -14.48
CA THR A 293 2.05 24.32 -13.28
C THR A 293 1.55 23.64 -12.01
N LEU A 294 0.31 23.14 -11.98
CA LEU A 294 -0.21 22.37 -10.85
C LEU A 294 0.51 21.03 -10.66
N GLN A 295 0.88 20.36 -11.75
CA GLN A 295 1.70 19.16 -11.67
C GLN A 295 3.08 19.45 -11.07
N ALA A 296 3.72 20.55 -11.48
CA ALA A 296 4.97 20.98 -10.86
C ALA A 296 4.79 21.34 -9.37
N ALA A 297 3.62 21.84 -8.99
CA ALA A 297 3.29 22.08 -7.58
C ALA A 297 3.19 20.77 -6.80
N GLU A 298 2.57 19.72 -7.37
CA GLU A 298 2.53 18.38 -6.77
C GLU A 298 3.95 17.80 -6.63
N ASP A 299 4.78 17.90 -7.67
CA ASP A 299 6.18 17.46 -7.63
C ASP A 299 6.97 18.18 -6.52
N ALA A 300 6.73 19.49 -6.33
CA ALA A 300 7.37 20.25 -5.26
C ALA A 300 6.94 19.80 -3.86
N ILE A 301 5.71 19.31 -3.69
CA ILE A 301 5.28 18.73 -2.41
C ILE A 301 5.96 17.39 -2.15
N ASP A 302 6.08 16.55 -3.17
CA ASP A 302 6.79 15.27 -3.09
C ASP A 302 8.29 15.47 -2.73
N ASP A 303 8.88 16.60 -3.14
CA ASP A 303 10.24 17.03 -2.78
C ASP A 303 10.32 17.78 -1.42
N GLU A 304 9.24 17.79 -0.62
CA GLU A 304 9.10 18.51 0.67
C GLU A 304 9.31 20.04 0.57
N ASN A 305 9.14 20.62 -0.62
CA ASN A 305 9.32 22.04 -0.91
C ASN A 305 7.97 22.77 -0.94
N TYR A 306 7.34 22.87 0.24
CA TYR A 306 5.97 23.36 0.40
C TYR A 306 5.77 24.83 0.02
N ASP A 307 6.77 25.69 0.26
CA ASP A 307 6.70 27.10 -0.14
C ASP A 307 6.68 27.24 -1.68
N GLU A 308 7.44 26.40 -2.40
CA GLU A 308 7.43 26.35 -3.86
C GLU A 308 6.10 25.79 -4.39
N ALA A 309 5.58 24.75 -3.77
CA ALA A 309 4.27 24.20 -4.13
C ALA A 309 3.14 25.22 -4.04
N ILE A 310 3.08 26.01 -2.95
CA ILE A 310 2.08 27.08 -2.80
C ILE A 310 2.28 28.16 -3.87
N ALA A 311 3.53 28.57 -4.12
CA ALA A 311 3.80 29.57 -5.14
C ALA A 311 3.38 29.11 -6.55
N LEU A 312 3.60 27.84 -6.88
CA LEU A 312 3.18 27.23 -8.14
C LEU A 312 1.64 27.11 -8.21
N ALA A 313 0.97 26.74 -7.12
CA ALA A 313 -0.49 26.74 -7.04
C ALA A 313 -1.07 28.14 -7.29
N ASP A 314 -0.50 29.18 -6.67
CA ASP A 314 -0.91 30.57 -6.88
C ASP A 314 -0.66 31.03 -8.33
N GLU A 315 0.47 30.65 -8.94
CA GLU A 315 0.75 30.91 -10.36
C GLU A 315 -0.32 30.27 -11.25
N ALA A 316 -0.63 28.98 -11.03
CA ALA A 316 -1.66 28.27 -11.76
C ALA A 316 -3.04 28.94 -11.58
N ALA A 317 -3.38 29.36 -10.36
CA ALA A 317 -4.62 30.08 -10.08
C ALA A 317 -4.71 31.41 -10.85
N GLY A 318 -3.57 32.09 -11.06
CA GLY A 318 -3.44 33.25 -11.93
C GLY A 318 -3.73 32.92 -13.40
N ILE A 319 -3.08 31.89 -13.93
CA ILE A 319 -3.27 31.43 -15.31
C ILE A 319 -4.74 31.04 -15.57
N LEU A 320 -5.39 30.38 -14.60
CA LEU A 320 -6.81 30.02 -14.67
C LEU A 320 -7.74 31.23 -14.74
N ASN A 321 -7.41 32.33 -14.04
CA ASN A 321 -8.17 33.57 -14.16
C ASN A 321 -8.06 34.15 -15.56
N ASP A 322 -6.89 34.04 -16.20
CA ASP A 322 -6.68 34.54 -17.56
C ASP A 322 -7.35 33.64 -18.60
N ALA A 323 -7.31 32.32 -18.43
CA ALA A 323 -8.07 31.37 -19.25
C ALA A 323 -9.58 31.68 -19.23
N LYS A 324 -10.13 31.94 -18.03
CA LYS A 324 -11.54 32.33 -17.87
C LYS A 324 -11.90 33.66 -18.53
N LYS A 325 -10.94 34.58 -18.67
CA LYS A 325 -11.17 35.85 -19.38
C LYS A 325 -11.10 35.67 -20.89
N ALA A 326 -10.22 34.80 -21.37
CA ALA A 326 -10.10 34.50 -22.80
C ALA A 326 -11.36 33.80 -23.35
N ALA A 327 -12.10 33.08 -22.51
CA ALA A 327 -13.37 32.43 -22.87
C ALA A 327 -14.63 33.31 -22.70
N LYS A 328 -14.50 34.64 -22.80
CA LYS A 328 -15.62 35.60 -22.69
C LYS A 328 -15.59 36.62 -23.81
#